data_AF-L8WFW7-F1
#
_entry.id   AF-L8WFW7-F1
#
_cell.length_a   1.000
_cell.length_b   1.000
_cell.length_c   1.000
_cell.angle_alpha   90.00
_cell.angle_beta   90.00
_cell.angle_gamma   90.00
#
_symmetry.space_group_name_H-M   'P 1'
#
loop_
_entity.id
_entity.type
_entity.pdbx_description
1 polymer ?
#
loop_
_entity_poly.entity_id
_entity_poly.type
_entity_poly.pdbx_seq_one_letter_code
_entity_poly.pdbx_strand_id
1 'polypeptide(L)'
;MPETIARAMEPIIRDNDEFIVSDADHEANTGSWVRLAQRKGLKLHHWVPKPSPGSKNPYAVSLRIEDLVPLLNQNTRLVAFTACSNILGEFVDVESVVKLVREKTRRPGNERGAEVSIDCVAYASD
;
A
#
# COMPACT_ATOMS: atom_id res chain seq x y z
N MET A 1 -5.57 -4.69 -14.38
CA MET A 1 -6.80 -4.00 -13.95
C MET A 1 -6.62 -2.87 -12.88
N PRO A 2 -5.44 -2.40 -12.47
CA PRO A 2 -5.34 -1.20 -11.59
C PRO A 2 -5.47 0.15 -12.32
N GLU A 3 -5.11 0.22 -13.60
CA GLU A 3 -4.99 1.49 -14.33
C GLU A 3 -6.33 2.22 -14.55
N THR A 4 -7.43 1.47 -14.69
CA THR A 4 -8.78 2.05 -14.79
C THR A 4 -9.21 2.72 -13.49
N ILE A 5 -8.88 2.12 -12.33
CA ILE A 5 -9.18 2.68 -11.01
C ILE A 5 -8.31 3.90 -10.74
N ALA A 6 -7.01 3.81 -11.07
CA ALA A 6 -6.08 4.92 -10.99
C ALA A 6 -6.59 6.15 -11.76
N ARG A 7 -7.13 5.96 -12.98
CA ARG A 7 -7.73 7.03 -13.78
C ARG A 7 -9.03 7.59 -13.18
N ALA A 8 -9.87 6.75 -12.59
CA ALA A 8 -11.10 7.18 -11.93
C ALA A 8 -10.86 8.00 -10.64
N MET A 9 -9.73 7.76 -9.97
CA MET A 9 -9.32 8.52 -8.78
C MET A 9 -8.60 9.83 -9.12
N GLU A 10 -8.17 10.01 -10.36
CA GLU A 10 -7.43 11.19 -10.83
C GLU A 10 -8.09 12.56 -10.54
N PRO A 11 -9.42 12.75 -10.67
CA PRO A 11 -10.07 14.04 -10.39
C PRO A 11 -10.26 14.33 -8.89
N ILE A 12 -10.09 13.34 -8.01
CA ILE A 12 -10.24 13.48 -6.56
C ILE A 12 -8.90 13.55 -5.83
N ILE A 13 -7.79 13.51 -6.56
CA ILE A 13 -6.42 13.66 -6.05
C ILE A 13 -6.04 15.13 -6.08
N ARG A 14 -5.52 15.62 -4.95
CA ARG A 14 -5.02 17.00 -4.79
C ARG A 14 -3.50 17.00 -4.93
N ASP A 15 -2.91 18.14 -5.33
CA ASP A 15 -1.45 18.26 -5.55
C ASP A 15 -0.60 17.95 -4.30
N ASN A 16 -1.16 18.15 -3.10
CA ASN A 16 -0.49 17.84 -1.84
C ASN A 16 -0.72 16.41 -1.35
N ASP A 17 -1.41 15.55 -2.12
CA ASP A 17 -1.67 14.18 -1.71
C ASP A 17 -0.41 13.30 -1.81
N GLU A 18 -0.32 12.35 -0.88
CA GLU A 18 0.81 11.43 -0.77
C GLU A 18 0.34 10.00 -0.95
N PHE A 19 1.13 9.21 -1.68
CA PHE A 19 0.85 7.80 -1.95
C PHE A 19 1.86 6.94 -1.21
N ILE A 20 1.39 5.85 -0.61
CA ILE A 20 2.24 4.84 0.02
C ILE A 20 2.11 3.56 -0.78
N VAL A 21 3.24 2.97 -1.17
CA VAL A 21 3.28 1.69 -1.90
C VAL A 21 4.24 0.74 -1.19
N SER A 22 3.92 -0.56 -1.15
CA SER A 22 4.84 -1.55 -0.59
C SER A 22 5.83 -2.05 -1.63
N ASP A 23 7.11 -2.16 -1.24
CA ASP A 23 8.17 -2.74 -2.08
C ASP A 23 8.13 -4.29 -2.12
N ALA A 24 7.24 -4.89 -1.34
CA ALA A 24 6.95 -6.33 -1.36
C ALA A 24 6.06 -6.75 -2.55
N ASP A 25 5.47 -5.78 -3.25
CA ASP A 25 4.46 -6.02 -4.27
C ASP A 25 5.08 -6.27 -5.66
N HIS A 26 4.38 -7.04 -6.50
CA HIS A 26 4.78 -7.19 -7.90
C HIS A 26 4.59 -5.85 -8.64
N GLU A 27 5.44 -5.59 -9.63
CA GLU A 27 5.40 -4.36 -10.45
C GLU A 27 4.00 -4.08 -11.05
N ALA A 28 3.19 -5.12 -11.23
CA ALA A 28 1.84 -5.04 -11.78
C ALA A 28 0.84 -4.26 -10.88
N ASN A 29 0.95 -4.34 -9.55
CA ASN A 29 0.05 -3.64 -8.64
C ASN A 29 0.60 -2.25 -8.26
N THR A 30 1.84 -2.20 -7.81
CA THR A 30 2.48 -0.93 -7.40
C THR A 30 2.75 -0.02 -8.60
N GLY A 31 3.07 -0.59 -9.76
CA GLY A 31 3.50 0.18 -10.93
C GLY A 31 2.45 1.14 -11.50
N SER A 32 1.16 0.84 -11.39
CA SER A 32 0.11 1.78 -11.84
C SER A 32 0.03 3.01 -10.93
N TRP A 33 0.20 2.83 -9.62
CA TRP A 33 0.18 3.90 -8.63
C TRP A 33 1.43 4.77 -8.70
N VAL A 34 2.60 4.17 -8.87
CA VAL A 34 3.86 4.89 -9.10
C VAL A 34 3.77 5.76 -10.34
N ARG A 35 3.28 5.21 -11.46
CA ARG A 35 3.09 5.98 -12.71
C ARG A 35 2.08 7.11 -12.53
N LEU A 36 0.98 6.90 -11.80
CA LEU A 36 0.01 7.95 -11.50
C LEU A 36 0.62 9.06 -10.63
N ALA A 37 1.34 8.70 -9.57
CA ALA A 37 2.03 9.65 -8.70
C ALA A 37 3.06 10.49 -9.49
N GLN A 38 3.87 9.85 -10.34
CA GLN A 38 4.83 10.54 -11.21
C GLN A 38 4.14 11.50 -12.20
N ARG A 39 3.05 11.08 -12.85
CA ARG A 39 2.29 11.94 -13.79
C ARG A 39 1.71 13.19 -13.11
N LYS A 40 1.32 13.07 -11.85
CA LYS A 40 0.73 14.15 -11.05
C LYS A 40 1.74 14.92 -10.19
N GLY A 41 3.01 14.50 -10.15
CA GLY A 41 4.03 15.09 -9.30
C GLY A 41 3.80 14.87 -7.80
N LEU A 42 3.09 13.80 -7.42
CA LEU A 42 2.77 13.48 -6.03
C LEU A 42 3.97 12.89 -5.29
N LYS A 43 3.97 13.05 -3.96
CA LYS A 43 4.96 12.45 -3.08
C LYS A 43 4.66 10.96 -2.89
N LEU A 44 5.65 10.12 -3.19
CA LEU A 44 5.56 8.67 -3.06
C LEU A 44 6.41 8.19 -1.88
N HIS A 45 5.81 7.38 -1.03
CA HIS A 45 6.43 6.73 0.11
C HIS A 45 6.50 5.23 -0.12
N HIS A 46 7.64 4.63 0.22
CA HIS A 46 7.87 3.20 0.09
C HIS A 46 7.75 2.53 1.47
N TRP A 47 6.81 1.62 1.59
CA TRP A 47 6.68 0.73 2.75
C TRP A 47 7.56 -0.49 2.51
N VAL A 48 8.76 -0.45 3.08
CA VAL A 48 9.80 -1.45 2.86
C VAL A 48 9.53 -2.67 3.76
N PRO A 49 9.41 -3.89 3.20
CA PRO A 49 9.26 -5.10 4.00
C PRO A 49 10.57 -5.40 4.75
N LYS A 50 10.45 -5.83 6.01
CA LYS A 50 11.59 -6.13 6.88
C LYS A 50 11.72 -7.61 7.17
N PRO A 51 12.92 -8.12 7.49
CA PRO A 51 13.09 -9.52 7.82
C PRO A 51 12.11 -10.00 8.91
N SER A 52 11.46 -11.14 8.67
CA SER A 52 10.54 -11.75 9.62
C SER A 52 11.31 -12.29 10.83
N PRO A 53 11.02 -11.82 12.06
CA PRO A 53 11.66 -12.33 13.25
C PRO A 53 11.06 -13.71 13.58
N GLY A 54 11.86 -14.77 13.37
CA GLY A 54 11.47 -16.15 13.72
C GLY A 54 11.14 -17.05 12.53
N SER A 55 11.19 -16.55 11.30
CA SER A 55 11.12 -17.42 10.13
C SER A 55 12.40 -18.26 9.99
N LYS A 56 12.23 -19.54 9.64
CA LYS A 56 13.36 -20.44 9.32
C LYS A 56 14.04 -20.06 8.00
N ASN A 57 13.42 -19.19 7.20
CA ASN A 57 13.99 -18.70 5.96
C ASN A 57 14.66 -17.33 6.21
N PRO A 58 16.00 -17.20 6.03
CA PRO A 58 16.71 -15.93 6.22
C PRO A 58 16.32 -14.85 5.20
N TYR A 59 15.63 -15.23 4.11
CA TYR A 59 15.10 -14.30 3.12
C TYR A 59 13.65 -13.90 3.40
N ALA A 60 13.07 -14.36 4.52
CA ALA A 60 11.74 -14.01 4.95
C ALA A 60 11.61 -12.52 5.24
N VAL A 61 10.74 -11.82 4.52
CA VAL A 61 10.37 -10.44 4.78
C VAL A 61 8.86 -10.32 5.00
N SER A 62 8.51 -9.41 5.90
CA SER A 62 7.16 -9.13 6.36
C SER A 62 6.88 -7.63 6.32
N LEU A 63 5.65 -7.27 5.97
CA LEU A 63 5.16 -5.91 6.07
C LEU A 63 4.65 -5.66 7.50
N ARG A 64 5.39 -4.89 8.27
CA ARG A 64 5.04 -4.58 9.66
C ARG A 64 4.24 -3.30 9.74
N ILE A 65 3.10 -3.37 10.43
CA ILE A 65 2.19 -2.22 10.64
C ILE A 65 2.93 -1.06 11.33
N GLU A 66 3.87 -1.36 12.22
CA GLU A 66 4.71 -0.39 12.92
C GLU A 66 5.50 0.51 11.97
N ASP A 67 5.94 -0.02 10.83
CA ASP A 67 6.67 0.72 9.80
C ASP A 67 5.74 1.55 8.90
N LEU A 68 4.45 1.21 8.86
CA LEU A 68 3.43 1.98 8.13
C LEU A 68 2.98 3.23 8.91
N VAL A 69 2.86 3.15 10.24
CA VAL A 69 2.44 4.26 11.10
C VAL A 69 3.17 5.59 10.81
N PRO A 70 4.52 5.64 10.75
CA PRO A 70 5.22 6.90 10.50
C PRO A 70 5.07 7.42 9.06
N LEU A 71 4.65 6.59 8.12
CA LEU A 71 4.40 6.99 6.73
C LEU A 71 3.02 7.64 6.56
N LEU A 72 2.06 7.30 7.44
CA LEU A 72 0.69 7.81 7.37
C LEU A 72 0.59 9.24 7.88
N ASN A 73 -0.09 10.08 7.11
CA ASN A 73 -0.44 11.44 7.51
C ASN A 73 -1.78 11.87 6.88
N GLN A 74 -2.24 13.09 7.18
CA GLN A 74 -3.51 13.62 6.67
C GLN A 74 -3.52 13.84 5.14
N ASN A 75 -2.34 13.87 4.53
CA ASN A 75 -2.17 14.00 3.08
C ASN A 75 -2.12 12.65 2.39
N THR A 76 -1.93 11.56 3.13
CA THR A 76 -2.00 10.23 2.57
C THR A 76 -3.36 10.02 1.93
N ARG A 77 -3.36 9.74 0.63
CA ARG A 77 -4.56 9.53 -0.17
C ARG A 77 -4.77 8.08 -0.55
N LEU A 78 -3.67 7.33 -0.68
CA LEU A 78 -3.67 5.95 -1.11
C LEU A 78 -2.57 5.16 -0.39
N VAL A 79 -2.91 3.94 0.04
CA VAL A 79 -1.96 2.94 0.52
C VAL A 79 -2.14 1.67 -0.31
N ALA A 80 -1.13 1.27 -1.06
CA ALA A 80 -1.12 0.05 -1.88
C ALA A 80 -0.14 -0.98 -1.30
N PHE A 81 -0.62 -2.19 -1.02
CA PHE A 81 0.21 -3.28 -0.51
C PHE A 81 -0.34 -4.66 -0.87
N THR A 82 0.48 -5.70 -0.77
CA THR A 82 0.06 -7.09 -0.99
C THR A 82 -0.40 -7.74 0.32
N ALA A 83 -1.53 -8.45 0.29
CA ALA A 83 -2.00 -9.24 1.44
C ALA A 83 -1.29 -10.59 1.57
N CYS A 84 -0.63 -11.07 0.51
CA CYS A 84 -0.01 -12.39 0.46
C CYS A 84 1.41 -12.30 -0.13
N SER A 85 2.43 -12.50 0.70
CA SER A 85 3.79 -12.71 0.19
C SER A 85 3.92 -14.17 -0.24
N ASN A 86 3.76 -14.42 -1.55
CA ASN A 86 3.86 -15.75 -2.18
C ASN A 86 5.19 -16.47 -1.92
N ILE A 87 6.22 -15.76 -1.43
CA ILE A 87 7.55 -16.34 -1.22
C ILE A 87 7.67 -16.96 0.19
N LEU A 88 6.85 -16.52 1.17
CA LEU A 88 7.23 -16.68 2.59
C LEU A 88 6.12 -17.01 3.59
N GLY A 89 4.85 -17.05 3.17
CA GLY A 89 3.77 -17.62 3.97
C GLY A 89 3.36 -16.82 5.22
N GLU A 90 3.80 -15.57 5.33
CA GLU A 90 3.31 -14.65 6.37
C GLU A 90 2.12 -13.83 5.85
N PHE A 91 1.05 -13.83 6.64
CA PHE A 91 -0.15 -13.06 6.40
C PHE A 91 -0.02 -11.67 7.03
N VAL A 92 -0.26 -10.63 6.24
CA VAL A 92 -0.45 -9.28 6.78
C VAL A 92 -1.87 -9.19 7.32
N ASP A 93 -2.05 -8.67 8.53
CA ASP A 93 -3.39 -8.44 9.09
C ASP A 93 -4.06 -7.25 8.38
N VAL A 94 -4.70 -7.54 7.25
CA VAL A 94 -5.32 -6.54 6.36
C VAL A 94 -6.36 -5.71 7.10
N GLU A 95 -7.14 -6.34 7.99
CA GLU A 95 -8.17 -5.63 8.76
C GLU A 95 -7.56 -4.55 9.65
N SER A 96 -6.52 -4.89 10.43
CA SER A 96 -5.81 -3.92 11.26
C SER A 96 -5.16 -2.82 10.44
N VAL A 97 -4.56 -3.15 9.30
CA VAL A 97 -3.96 -2.15 8.40
C VAL A 97 -5.02 -1.19 7.87
N VAL A 98 -6.12 -1.69 7.32
CA VAL A 98 -7.19 -0.85 6.75
C VAL A 98 -7.79 0.05 7.83
N LYS A 99 -8.02 -0.48 9.04
CA LYS A 99 -8.56 0.29 10.16
C LYS A 99 -7.60 1.41 10.56
N LEU A 100 -6.31 1.10 10.71
CA LEU A 100 -5.28 2.06 11.08
C LEU A 100 -5.13 3.16 10.01
N VAL A 101 -5.06 2.77 8.73
CA VAL A 101 -4.96 3.71 7.61
C VAL A 101 -6.12 4.67 7.65
N ARG A 102 -7.36 4.18 7.71
CA ARG A 102 -8.55 5.03 7.75
C ARG A 102 -8.59 5.94 8.97
N GLU A 103 -8.18 5.46 10.14
CA GLU A 103 -8.13 6.27 11.36
C GLU A 103 -7.13 7.43 11.24
N LYS A 104 -5.90 7.14 10.76
CA LYS A 104 -4.78 8.10 10.74
C LYS A 104 -4.86 9.13 9.62
N THR A 105 -5.61 8.85 8.57
CA THR A 105 -5.64 9.65 7.33
C THR A 105 -6.96 10.40 7.14
N ARG A 106 -7.89 10.29 8.09
CA ARG A 106 -9.12 11.09 8.12
C ARG A 106 -8.80 12.57 8.20
N ARG A 107 -9.42 13.35 7.31
CA ARG A 107 -9.34 14.82 7.31
C ARG A 107 -10.63 15.46 6.81
N PRO A 108 -10.86 16.76 7.05
CA PRO A 108 -11.96 17.49 6.44
C PRO A 108 -11.95 17.34 4.90
N GLY A 109 -13.06 16.90 4.33
CA GLY A 109 -13.17 16.59 2.89
C GLY A 109 -12.63 15.21 2.47
N ASN A 110 -12.17 14.38 3.42
CA ASN A 110 -11.91 12.96 3.24
C ASN A 110 -12.26 12.17 4.50
N GLU A 111 -13.55 12.12 4.84
CA GLU A 111 -14.07 11.51 6.07
C GLU A 111 -13.89 9.99 6.12
N ARG A 112 -13.67 9.35 4.96
CA ARG A 112 -13.39 7.92 4.87
C ARG A 112 -11.93 7.56 5.17
N GLY A 113 -11.02 8.53 5.09
CA GLY A 113 -9.57 8.30 5.12
C GLY A 113 -9.00 7.94 3.74
N ALA A 114 -7.72 7.59 3.69
CA ALA A 114 -7.01 7.14 2.51
C ALA A 114 -7.61 5.85 1.97
N GLU A 115 -7.59 5.70 0.65
CA GLU A 115 -8.01 4.45 0.02
C GLU A 115 -6.93 3.40 0.10
N VAL A 116 -7.36 2.14 0.14
CA VAL A 116 -6.48 0.99 0.33
C VAL A 116 -6.60 0.08 -0.89
N SER A 117 -5.49 -0.16 -1.58
CA SER A 117 -5.39 -1.08 -2.71
C SER A 117 -4.63 -2.32 -2.26
N ILE A 118 -5.31 -3.47 -2.22
CA ILE A 118 -4.71 -4.73 -1.79
C ILE A 118 -4.53 -5.63 -3.00
N ASP A 119 -3.29 -6.11 -3.25
CA ASP A 119 -3.09 -7.22 -4.18
C ASP A 119 -3.30 -8.56 -3.46
N CYS A 120 -4.11 -9.42 -4.08
CA CYS A 120 -4.41 -10.77 -3.63
C CYS A 120 -4.01 -11.82 -4.66
N VAL A 121 -3.12 -11.52 -5.63
CA VAL A 121 -2.65 -12.52 -6.60
C VAL A 121 -1.85 -13.63 -5.88
N ALA A 122 -2.56 -14.66 -5.46
CA ALA A 122 -2.03 -15.97 -5.18
C ALA A 122 -1.69 -16.64 -6.52
N TYR A 123 -0.42 -16.84 -6.80
CA TYR A 123 -0.02 -17.72 -7.90
C TYR A 123 -0.35 -19.15 -7.47
N ALA A 124 -1.52 -19.65 -7.89
CA ALA A 124 -1.74 -21.08 -7.98
C ALA A 124 -0.91 -21.57 -9.17
N SER A 125 0.26 -22.11 -8.88
CA SER A 125 0.83 -23.13 -9.77
C SER A 125 0.33 -24.48 -9.30
N ASP A 126 -0.22 -25.21 -10.26
CA ASP A 126 -0.65 -26.62 -10.24
C ASP A 126 0.08 -27.53 -9.26
#